data_AF-A0A8J7XE80-F1
#
_entry.id   AF-A0A8J7XE80-F1
#
_cell.length_a   1.000
_cell.length_b   1.000
_cell.length_c   1.000
_cell.angle_alpha   90.00
_cell.angle_beta   90.00
_cell.angle_gamma   90.00
#
_symmetry.space_group_name_H-M   'P 1'
#
loop_
_entity.id
_entity.type
_entity.pdbx_description
1 polymer ?
#
loop_
_entity_poly.entity_id
_entity_poly.type
_entity_poly.pdbx_seq_one_letter_code
_entity_poly.pdbx_strand_id
1 'polypeptide(L)'
;MKKKKILLVVWVTLILGGTMLISYSRPKLFERHLESNVTDFQRRMETDSHRLENEREVLDTSNPEDVFHYLGRQIVLSYYDYFIDFNEYLEKKSRSNLLAGTFTTQADEGALLEGFSIAYDSGWHGIETWADERGAGELFLDYCQHYENENQGFTWEEFKNSDEFEQFLNEFYTFIENKESITLEEAYNQVMGPEKNTRNIYRRALLQSYTYLAETSFSNYQLHKESDFIEALIDAEVVYSVYDCSQQCDTKETVVTTLMPYTKNFTQVHSCILDIIFVFMFSTLIVVAIWIVLGEFGKRV
;
A
#
# COMPACT_ATOMS: atom_id res chain seq x y z
N MET A 1 56.25 -4.12 4.46
CA MET A 1 55.44 -3.41 3.45
C MET A 1 54.54 -4.33 2.60
N LYS A 2 55.04 -5.46 2.06
CA LYS A 2 54.25 -6.38 1.22
C LYS A 2 53.01 -6.98 1.91
N LYS A 3 53.12 -7.45 3.16
CA LYS A 3 51.98 -8.02 3.94
C LYS A 3 50.81 -7.04 4.12
N LYS A 4 51.10 -5.76 4.41
CA LYS A 4 50.07 -4.72 4.56
C LYS A 4 49.29 -4.49 3.26
N LYS A 5 49.97 -4.48 2.10
CA LYS A 5 49.32 -4.37 0.79
C LYS A 5 48.42 -5.56 0.48
N ILE A 6 48.85 -6.78 0.82
CA ILE A 6 48.04 -8.00 0.62
C ILE A 6 46.76 -7.94 1.47
N LEU A 7 46.87 -7.60 2.76
CA LEU A 7 45.69 -7.49 3.64
C LEU A 7 44.72 -6.40 3.17
N LEU A 8 45.23 -5.28 2.68
CA LEU A 8 44.39 -4.23 2.09
C LEU A 8 43.63 -4.73 0.86
N VAL A 9 44.30 -5.44 -0.06
CA VAL A 9 43.64 -6.02 -1.24
C VAL A 9 42.58 -7.03 -0.83
N VAL A 10 42.88 -7.93 0.12
CA VAL A 10 41.89 -8.88 0.65
C VAL A 10 40.68 -8.17 1.24
N TRP A 11 40.90 -7.12 2.06
CA TRP A 11 39.82 -6.36 2.67
C TRP A 11 38.91 -5.70 1.63
N VAL A 12 39.51 -5.04 0.61
CA VAL A 12 38.76 -4.42 -0.49
C VAL A 12 37.97 -5.47 -1.27
N THR A 13 38.57 -6.62 -1.57
CA THR A 13 37.87 -7.73 -2.27
C THR A 13 36.71 -8.27 -1.46
N LEU A 14 36.86 -8.42 -0.13
CA LEU A 14 35.77 -8.88 0.75
C LEU A 14 34.62 -7.88 0.81
N ILE A 15 34.92 -6.57 0.88
CA ILE A 15 33.89 -5.53 0.84
C ILE A 15 33.12 -5.56 -0.49
N LEU A 16 33.84 -5.63 -1.62
CA LEU A 16 33.22 -5.70 -2.94
C LEU A 16 32.39 -6.99 -3.10
N GLY A 17 32.91 -8.13 -2.67
CA GLY A 17 32.17 -9.40 -2.69
C GLY A 17 30.92 -9.38 -1.82
N GLY A 18 31.03 -8.87 -0.59
CA GLY A 18 29.90 -8.78 0.35
C GLY A 18 28.81 -7.83 -0.14
N THR A 19 29.18 -6.65 -0.66
CA THR A 19 28.22 -5.69 -1.22
C THR A 19 27.51 -6.25 -2.47
N MET A 20 28.23 -6.95 -3.36
CA MET A 20 27.62 -7.62 -4.51
C MET A 20 26.65 -8.73 -4.08
N LEU A 21 27.01 -9.53 -3.06
CA LEU A 21 26.14 -10.60 -2.55
C LEU A 21 24.83 -10.06 -1.97
N ILE A 22 24.90 -9.02 -1.13
CA ILE A 22 23.71 -8.38 -0.56
C ILE A 22 22.83 -7.79 -1.66
N SER A 23 23.45 -7.08 -2.60
CA SER A 23 22.68 -6.41 -3.66
C SER A 23 22.05 -7.40 -4.65
N TYR A 24 22.54 -8.63 -4.71
CA TYR A 24 21.91 -9.73 -5.43
C TYR A 24 20.81 -10.43 -4.62
N SER A 25 20.99 -10.60 -3.30
CA SER A 25 20.03 -11.33 -2.46
C SER A 25 18.81 -10.52 -2.06
N ARG A 26 18.97 -9.21 -1.84
CA ARG A 26 17.90 -8.31 -1.35
C ARG A 26 16.68 -8.26 -2.27
N PRO A 27 16.81 -8.04 -3.60
CA PRO A 27 15.66 -8.05 -4.50
C PRO A 27 14.86 -9.36 -4.44
N LYS A 28 15.56 -10.50 -4.37
CA LYS A 28 14.91 -11.82 -4.30
C LYS A 28 14.18 -12.06 -2.99
N LEU A 29 14.71 -11.54 -1.88
CA LEU A 29 14.03 -11.61 -0.59
C LEU A 29 12.77 -10.76 -0.59
N PHE A 30 12.85 -9.57 -1.20
CA PHE A 30 11.70 -8.69 -1.36
C PHE A 30 10.63 -9.30 -2.27
N GLU A 31 10.99 -9.90 -3.41
CA GLU A 31 10.06 -10.64 -4.28
C GLU A 31 9.30 -11.73 -3.54
N ARG A 32 10.01 -12.58 -2.78
CA ARG A 32 9.37 -13.62 -1.96
C ARG A 32 8.46 -13.04 -0.88
N HIS A 33 8.81 -11.86 -0.34
CA HIS A 33 7.96 -11.15 0.61
C HIS A 33 6.65 -10.72 -0.07
N LEU A 34 6.74 -10.10 -1.25
CA LEU A 34 5.57 -9.70 -2.04
C LEU A 34 4.66 -10.90 -2.36
N GLU A 35 5.23 -12.01 -2.84
CA GLU A 35 4.50 -13.26 -3.11
C GLU A 35 3.80 -13.80 -1.85
N SER A 36 4.50 -13.80 -0.70
CA SER A 36 3.94 -14.23 0.58
C SER A 36 2.80 -13.33 1.04
N ASN A 37 2.94 -12.01 0.87
CA ASN A 37 1.89 -11.05 1.16
C ASN A 37 0.66 -11.33 0.32
N VAL A 38 0.80 -11.41 -1.01
CA VAL A 38 -0.32 -11.72 -1.92
C VAL A 38 -1.06 -12.98 -1.47
N THR A 39 -0.31 -14.07 -1.18
CA THR A 39 -0.90 -15.33 -0.73
C THR A 39 -1.67 -15.18 0.60
N ASP A 40 -1.11 -14.46 1.58
CA ASP A 40 -1.74 -14.28 2.89
C ASP A 40 -2.96 -13.35 2.82
N PHE A 41 -2.92 -12.33 1.96
CA PHE A 41 -4.04 -11.42 1.71
C PHE A 41 -5.17 -12.11 0.96
N GLN A 42 -4.87 -12.88 -0.09
CA GLN A 42 -5.87 -13.68 -0.80
C GLN A 42 -6.59 -14.64 0.15
N ARG A 43 -5.86 -15.31 1.05
CA ARG A 43 -6.47 -16.21 2.05
C ARG A 43 -7.41 -15.46 3.02
N ARG A 44 -7.02 -14.25 3.45
CA ARG A 44 -7.85 -13.42 4.34
C ARG A 44 -9.10 -12.94 3.62
N MET A 45 -8.93 -12.45 2.39
CA MET A 45 -10.02 -12.05 1.52
C MET A 45 -11.00 -13.20 1.29
N GLU A 46 -10.54 -14.40 0.91
CA GLU A 46 -11.40 -15.58 0.78
C GLU A 46 -12.20 -15.88 2.05
N THR A 47 -11.56 -15.78 3.22
CA THR A 47 -12.21 -16.04 4.51
C THR A 47 -13.30 -15.01 4.80
N ASP A 48 -12.99 -13.72 4.61
CA ASP A 48 -13.92 -12.64 4.90
C ASP A 48 -15.02 -12.53 3.83
N SER A 49 -14.73 -12.86 2.57
CA SER A 49 -15.72 -12.98 1.48
C SER A 49 -16.71 -14.11 1.77
N HIS A 50 -16.26 -15.28 2.22
CA HIS A 50 -17.16 -16.33 2.67
C HIS A 50 -18.02 -15.91 3.87
N ARG A 51 -17.47 -15.11 4.80
CA ARG A 51 -18.28 -14.56 5.91
C ARG A 51 -19.37 -13.63 5.37
N LEU A 52 -19.02 -12.72 4.45
CA LEU A 52 -19.98 -11.82 3.82
C LEU A 52 -21.03 -12.53 2.98
N GLU A 53 -20.69 -13.62 2.31
CA GLU A 53 -21.63 -14.47 1.59
C GLU A 53 -22.65 -15.12 2.54
N ASN A 54 -22.17 -15.68 3.67
CA ASN A 54 -23.06 -16.21 4.70
C ASN A 54 -23.98 -15.13 5.31
N GLU A 55 -23.45 -13.92 5.54
CA GLU A 55 -24.25 -12.79 6.02
C GLU A 55 -25.32 -12.37 5.01
N ARG A 56 -25.00 -12.41 3.71
CA ARG A 56 -25.95 -12.13 2.62
C ARG A 56 -27.11 -13.13 2.59
N GLU A 57 -26.85 -14.41 2.83
CA GLU A 57 -27.88 -15.46 2.80
C GLU A 57 -28.96 -15.28 3.88
N VAL A 58 -28.59 -14.68 5.02
CA VAL A 58 -29.48 -14.45 6.16
C VAL A 58 -29.91 -12.99 6.31
N LEU A 59 -29.55 -12.14 5.35
CA LEU A 59 -29.83 -10.71 5.36
C LEU A 59 -31.34 -10.45 5.27
N ASP A 60 -31.88 -9.68 6.22
CA ASP A 60 -33.25 -9.19 6.12
C ASP A 60 -33.32 -8.03 5.12
N THR A 61 -33.56 -8.37 3.85
CA THR A 61 -33.71 -7.39 2.76
C THR A 61 -34.96 -6.52 2.86
N SER A 62 -35.80 -6.72 3.88
CA SER A 62 -36.94 -5.85 4.20
C SER A 62 -36.64 -4.82 5.31
N ASN A 63 -35.45 -4.89 5.91
CA ASN A 63 -34.99 -3.92 6.91
C ASN A 63 -33.85 -3.04 6.32
N PRO A 64 -34.09 -1.74 6.09
CA PRO A 64 -33.07 -0.82 5.58
C PRO A 64 -31.78 -0.77 6.41
N GLU A 65 -31.88 -0.88 7.74
CA GLU A 65 -30.69 -0.84 8.61
C GLU A 65 -29.83 -2.09 8.47
N ASP A 66 -30.44 -3.25 8.27
CA ASP A 66 -29.68 -4.48 8.02
C ASP A 66 -28.94 -4.40 6.68
N VAL A 67 -29.57 -3.83 5.65
CA VAL A 67 -28.92 -3.56 4.34
C VAL A 67 -27.78 -2.55 4.50
N PHE A 68 -27.99 -1.45 5.23
CA PHE A 68 -26.96 -0.45 5.52
C PHE A 68 -25.73 -1.06 6.20
N HIS A 69 -25.93 -1.90 7.22
CA HIS A 69 -24.84 -2.56 7.93
C HIS A 69 -24.13 -3.63 7.08
N TYR A 70 -24.85 -4.27 6.15
CA TYR A 70 -24.27 -5.21 5.21
C TYR A 70 -23.35 -4.49 4.20
N LEU A 71 -23.84 -3.39 3.62
CA LEU A 71 -23.06 -2.55 2.68
C LEU A 71 -21.80 -1.98 3.35
N GLY A 72 -21.92 -1.46 4.57
CA GLY A 72 -20.77 -0.95 5.34
C GLY A 72 -19.70 -2.02 5.65
N ARG A 73 -20.06 -3.31 5.66
CA ARG A 73 -19.09 -4.40 5.81
C ARG A 73 -18.37 -4.77 4.52
N GLN A 74 -18.98 -4.55 3.37
CA GLN A 74 -18.35 -4.81 2.07
C GLN A 74 -17.12 -3.91 1.86
N ILE A 75 -17.18 -2.67 2.35
CA ILE A 75 -16.06 -1.70 2.35
C ILE A 75 -14.76 -2.32 2.88
N VAL A 76 -14.84 -3.17 3.90
CA VAL A 76 -13.66 -3.79 4.54
C VAL A 76 -12.97 -4.79 3.62
N LEU A 77 -13.65 -5.37 2.62
CA LEU A 77 -12.99 -6.28 1.69
C LEU A 77 -12.12 -5.53 0.67
N SER A 78 -12.58 -4.36 0.22
CA SER A 78 -12.00 -3.67 -0.92
C SER A 78 -10.55 -3.21 -0.69
N TYR A 79 -10.10 -3.01 0.56
CA TYR A 79 -8.68 -2.68 0.80
C TYR A 79 -7.73 -3.86 0.53
N TYR A 80 -8.21 -5.10 0.60
CA TYR A 80 -7.40 -6.27 0.30
C TYR A 80 -6.99 -6.30 -1.17
N ASP A 81 -7.92 -6.02 -2.07
CA ASP A 81 -7.67 -5.98 -3.51
C ASP A 81 -6.62 -4.93 -3.88
N TYR A 82 -6.77 -3.71 -3.35
CA TYR A 82 -5.79 -2.65 -3.56
C TYR A 82 -4.38 -3.02 -3.12
N PHE A 83 -4.26 -3.67 -1.96
CA PHE A 83 -2.95 -4.07 -1.47
C PHE A 83 -2.37 -5.24 -2.27
N ILE A 84 -3.19 -6.22 -2.69
CA ILE A 84 -2.77 -7.32 -3.56
C ILE A 84 -2.23 -6.77 -4.88
N ASP A 85 -3.00 -5.94 -5.57
CA ASP A 85 -2.63 -5.33 -6.85
C ASP A 85 -1.34 -4.50 -6.73
N PHE A 86 -1.18 -3.79 -5.61
CA PHE A 86 0.03 -3.02 -5.37
C PHE A 86 1.27 -3.89 -5.13
N ASN A 87 1.14 -5.03 -4.44
CA ASN A 87 2.24 -6.00 -4.32
C ASN A 87 2.63 -6.54 -5.70
N GLU A 88 1.64 -6.91 -6.53
CA GLU A 88 1.90 -7.39 -7.90
C GLU A 88 2.57 -6.33 -8.79
N TYR A 89 2.16 -5.07 -8.67
CA TYR A 89 2.80 -3.94 -9.36
C TYR A 89 4.29 -3.83 -8.98
N LEU A 90 4.61 -3.90 -7.68
CA LEU A 90 5.99 -3.83 -7.20
C LEU A 90 6.81 -5.06 -7.60
N GLU A 91 6.19 -6.23 -7.74
CA GLU A 91 6.83 -7.44 -8.25
C GLU A 91 7.23 -7.29 -9.72
N LYS A 92 6.32 -6.76 -10.55
CA LYS A 92 6.51 -6.56 -12.00
C LYS A 92 7.51 -5.43 -12.34
N LYS A 93 7.91 -4.62 -11.35
CA LYS A 93 8.82 -3.48 -11.54
C LYS A 93 10.26 -3.93 -11.86
N SER A 94 10.80 -3.49 -13.00
CA SER A 94 12.17 -3.84 -13.40
C SER A 94 13.22 -3.23 -12.48
N ARG A 95 13.96 -4.09 -11.75
CA ARG A 95 15.10 -3.71 -10.91
C ARG A 95 16.38 -3.81 -11.72
N SER A 96 16.81 -2.71 -12.34
CA SER A 96 18.09 -2.67 -13.05
C SER A 96 19.26 -2.28 -12.13
N ASN A 97 20.44 -2.83 -12.46
CA ASN A 97 21.76 -2.60 -11.83
C ASN A 97 22.04 -3.24 -10.45
N LEU A 98 23.02 -4.15 -10.44
CA LEU A 98 23.50 -4.89 -9.27
C LEU A 98 23.95 -4.01 -8.09
N LEU A 99 24.46 -2.79 -8.29
CA LEU A 99 24.92 -1.92 -7.18
C LEU A 99 23.86 -0.90 -6.72
N ALA A 100 22.90 -0.57 -7.56
CA ALA A 100 21.76 0.28 -7.20
C ALA A 100 20.60 -0.53 -6.59
N GLY A 101 20.65 -1.86 -6.74
CA GLY A 101 19.60 -2.79 -6.32
C GLY A 101 19.21 -2.68 -4.85
N THR A 102 20.17 -2.59 -3.92
CA THR A 102 19.88 -2.52 -2.48
C THR A 102 19.08 -1.28 -2.10
N PHE A 103 19.55 -0.10 -2.52
CA PHE A 103 18.87 1.15 -2.20
C PHE A 103 17.52 1.27 -2.93
N THR A 104 17.44 0.76 -4.16
CA THR A 104 16.17 0.71 -4.91
C THR A 104 15.17 -0.22 -4.23
N THR A 105 15.64 -1.38 -3.74
CA THR A 105 14.81 -2.33 -2.99
C THR A 105 14.29 -1.70 -1.70
N GLN A 106 15.15 -1.02 -0.93
CA GLN A 106 14.69 -0.31 0.28
C GLN A 106 13.68 0.80 -0.05
N ALA A 107 13.87 1.50 -1.18
CA ALA A 107 12.92 2.50 -1.64
C ALA A 107 11.56 1.90 -2.01
N ASP A 108 11.56 0.75 -2.71
CA ASP A 108 10.32 0.04 -3.05
C ASP A 108 9.65 -0.59 -1.81
N GLU A 109 10.42 -1.07 -0.82
CA GLU A 109 9.87 -1.51 0.47
C GLU A 109 9.25 -0.36 1.26
N GLY A 110 9.88 0.82 1.26
CA GLY A 110 9.30 2.03 1.84
C GLY A 110 8.00 2.42 1.14
N ALA A 111 7.96 2.29 -0.19
CA ALA A 111 6.75 2.50 -0.96
C ALA A 111 5.67 1.44 -0.67
N LEU A 112 6.05 0.17 -0.42
CA LEU A 112 5.13 -0.88 0.04
C LEU A 112 4.48 -0.53 1.39
N LEU A 113 5.28 -0.05 2.34
CA LEU A 113 4.79 0.41 3.65
C LEU A 113 3.80 1.56 3.51
N GLU A 114 4.14 2.55 2.69
CA GLU A 114 3.27 3.69 2.43
C GLU A 114 1.95 3.26 1.77
N GLY A 115 2.03 2.44 0.71
CA GLY A 115 0.83 1.94 0.03
C GLY A 115 -0.05 1.07 0.91
N PHE A 116 0.53 0.31 1.86
CA PHE A 116 -0.24 -0.39 2.88
C PHE A 116 -1.02 0.59 3.76
N SER A 117 -0.37 1.65 4.25
CA SER A 117 -1.02 2.65 5.09
C SER A 117 -2.14 3.35 4.32
N ILE A 118 -1.90 3.76 3.07
CA ILE A 118 -2.93 4.35 2.21
C ILE A 118 -4.13 3.42 2.08
N ALA A 119 -3.94 2.18 1.64
CA ALA A 119 -5.05 1.24 1.45
C ALA A 119 -5.83 0.99 2.76
N TYR A 120 -5.11 0.84 3.88
CA TYR A 120 -5.71 0.64 5.20
C TYR A 120 -6.52 1.85 5.66
N ASP A 121 -5.95 3.06 5.55
CA ASP A 121 -6.59 4.30 5.97
C ASP A 121 -7.80 4.62 5.08
N SER A 122 -7.73 4.37 3.76
CA SER A 122 -8.86 4.52 2.86
C SER A 122 -10.03 3.60 3.19
N GLY A 123 -9.76 2.35 3.59
CA GLY A 123 -10.80 1.43 4.07
C GLY A 123 -11.48 1.97 5.34
N TRP A 124 -10.71 2.57 6.24
CA TRP A 124 -11.25 3.18 7.47
C TRP A 124 -12.06 4.46 7.18
N HIS A 125 -11.52 5.35 6.35
CA HIS A 125 -12.24 6.55 5.91
C HIS A 125 -13.51 6.20 5.12
N GLY A 126 -13.51 5.12 4.34
CA GLY A 126 -14.71 4.61 3.67
C GLY A 126 -15.80 4.22 4.68
N ILE A 127 -15.43 3.50 5.75
CA ILE A 127 -16.36 3.16 6.84
C ILE A 127 -16.90 4.43 7.51
N GLU A 128 -16.02 5.37 7.85
CA GLU A 128 -16.43 6.64 8.48
C GLU A 128 -17.37 7.43 7.55
N THR A 129 -17.05 7.52 6.27
CA THR A 129 -17.86 8.20 5.25
C THR A 129 -19.23 7.54 5.08
N TRP A 130 -19.32 6.21 5.22
CA TRP A 130 -20.58 5.48 5.19
C TRP A 130 -21.39 5.65 6.48
N ALA A 131 -20.75 5.53 7.65
CA ALA A 131 -21.42 5.32 8.93
C ALA A 131 -21.53 6.56 9.83
N ASP A 132 -20.93 7.70 9.46
CA ASP A 132 -21.07 8.95 10.22
C ASP A 132 -22.52 9.47 10.18
N GLU A 133 -22.96 10.20 11.22
CA GLU A 133 -24.32 10.74 11.39
C GLU A 133 -24.71 11.75 10.28
N ARG A 134 -23.74 12.17 9.44
CA ARG A 134 -23.96 12.99 8.24
C ARG A 134 -23.26 12.39 7.01
N GLY A 135 -22.99 11.10 7.07
CA GLY A 135 -22.31 10.34 6.05
C GLY A 135 -23.22 9.93 4.90
N ALA A 136 -22.61 9.29 3.91
CA ALA A 136 -23.27 8.80 2.71
C ALA A 136 -24.28 7.68 2.99
N GLY A 137 -24.12 6.93 4.08
CA GLY A 137 -25.05 5.88 4.46
C GLY A 137 -26.28 6.39 5.24
N GLU A 138 -26.19 7.53 5.93
CA GLU A 138 -27.39 8.20 6.47
C GLU A 138 -28.28 8.72 5.35
N LEU A 139 -27.68 9.29 4.30
CA LEU A 139 -28.38 9.64 3.06
C LEU A 139 -29.13 8.42 2.48
N PHE A 140 -28.50 7.25 2.47
CA PHE A 140 -29.15 6.01 2.05
C PHE A 140 -30.39 5.68 2.91
N LEU A 141 -30.28 5.78 4.23
CA LEU A 141 -31.40 5.50 5.15
C LEU A 141 -32.56 6.49 4.96
N ASP A 142 -32.27 7.78 4.76
CA ASP A 142 -33.27 8.81 4.48
C ASP A 142 -34.09 8.48 3.22
N TYR A 143 -33.41 8.08 2.13
CA TYR A 143 -34.06 7.68 0.89
C TYR A 143 -34.85 6.37 1.04
N CYS A 144 -34.34 5.41 1.81
CA CYS A 144 -35.08 4.19 2.14
C CYS A 144 -36.37 4.49 2.91
N GLN A 145 -36.30 5.39 3.90
CA GLN A 145 -37.45 5.80 4.69
C GLN A 145 -38.47 6.56 3.83
N HIS A 146 -38.02 7.41 2.92
CA HIS A 146 -38.91 8.10 1.99
C HIS A 146 -39.65 7.09 1.10
N TYR A 147 -38.92 6.17 0.47
CA TYR A 147 -39.50 5.09 -0.33
C TYR A 147 -40.51 4.25 0.46
N GLU A 148 -40.17 3.85 1.68
CA GLU A 148 -41.06 3.05 2.54
C GLU A 148 -42.34 3.80 2.91
N ASN A 149 -42.30 5.12 3.07
CA ASN A 149 -43.49 5.92 3.39
C ASN A 149 -44.44 6.07 2.19
N GLU A 150 -43.90 6.10 0.97
CA GLU A 150 -44.69 6.20 -0.26
C GLU A 150 -45.23 4.84 -0.72
N ASN A 151 -44.50 3.77 -0.41
CA ASN A 151 -44.86 2.40 -0.71
C ASN A 151 -45.46 1.71 0.53
N GLN A 152 -46.01 0.50 0.40
CA GLN A 152 -46.59 -0.22 1.55
C GLN A 152 -45.55 -1.08 2.29
N GLY A 153 -44.27 -0.69 2.24
CA GLY A 153 -43.13 -1.39 2.83
C GLY A 153 -41.84 -1.21 2.03
N PHE A 154 -40.72 -1.63 2.62
CA PHE A 154 -39.41 -1.66 1.99
C PHE A 154 -39.02 -3.07 1.54
N THR A 155 -38.48 -3.18 0.33
CA THR A 155 -37.66 -4.33 -0.07
C THR A 155 -36.47 -3.82 -0.88
N TRP A 156 -35.29 -4.40 -0.62
CA TRP A 156 -34.06 -3.98 -1.29
C TRP A 156 -34.14 -4.07 -2.83
N GLU A 157 -34.76 -5.12 -3.36
CA GLU A 157 -34.85 -5.31 -4.81
C GLU A 157 -35.80 -4.31 -5.46
N GLU A 158 -36.90 -3.92 -4.81
CA GLU A 158 -37.80 -2.91 -5.38
C GLU A 158 -37.19 -1.52 -5.27
N PHE A 159 -36.58 -1.18 -4.12
CA PHE A 159 -35.90 0.09 -3.93
C PHE A 159 -34.79 0.32 -4.94
N LYS A 160 -33.92 -0.67 -5.19
CA LYS A 160 -32.86 -0.56 -6.23
C LYS A 160 -33.37 -0.21 -7.63
N ASN A 161 -34.63 -0.52 -7.94
CA ASN A 161 -35.24 -0.27 -9.23
C ASN A 161 -36.14 0.97 -9.21
N SER A 162 -36.11 1.78 -8.15
CA SER A 162 -36.96 2.94 -7.95
C SER A 162 -36.26 4.26 -8.29
N ASP A 163 -37.05 5.31 -8.50
CA ASP A 163 -36.55 6.66 -8.78
C ASP A 163 -35.80 7.24 -7.57
N GLU A 164 -36.19 6.86 -6.35
CA GLU A 164 -35.53 7.23 -5.08
C GLU A 164 -34.10 6.70 -5.01
N PHE A 165 -33.85 5.48 -5.48
CA PHE A 165 -32.49 4.94 -5.52
C PHE A 165 -31.62 5.67 -6.56
N GLU A 166 -32.18 6.05 -7.71
CA GLU A 166 -31.47 6.88 -8.69
C GLU A 166 -31.12 8.26 -8.11
N GLN A 167 -32.04 8.88 -7.38
CA GLN A 167 -31.81 10.15 -6.69
C GLN A 167 -30.75 10.02 -5.59
N PHE A 168 -30.84 8.97 -4.76
CA PHE A 168 -29.82 8.62 -3.78
C PHE A 168 -28.44 8.52 -4.44
N LEU A 169 -28.30 7.76 -5.53
CA LEU A 169 -27.01 7.59 -6.22
C LEU A 169 -26.44 8.92 -6.72
N ASN A 170 -27.28 9.80 -7.27
CA ASN A 170 -26.83 11.11 -7.74
C ASN A 170 -26.28 11.99 -6.60
N GLU A 171 -26.97 12.02 -5.47
CA GLU A 171 -26.51 12.76 -4.28
C GLU A 171 -25.30 12.11 -3.63
N PHE A 172 -25.28 10.78 -3.54
CA PHE A 172 -24.16 9.98 -3.06
C PHE A 172 -22.88 10.28 -3.86
N TYR A 173 -22.95 10.23 -5.20
CA TYR A 173 -21.79 10.53 -6.04
C TYR A 173 -21.35 11.99 -5.91
N THR A 174 -22.30 12.92 -5.83
CA THR A 174 -21.96 14.32 -5.56
C THR A 174 -21.23 14.48 -4.22
N PHE A 175 -21.67 13.75 -3.20
CA PHE A 175 -21.04 13.78 -1.88
C PHE A 175 -19.62 13.22 -1.91
N ILE A 176 -19.39 12.02 -2.45
CA ILE A 176 -18.06 11.40 -2.44
C ILE A 176 -17.10 12.07 -3.45
N GLU A 177 -17.61 12.68 -4.53
CA GLU A 177 -16.78 13.43 -5.49
C GLU A 177 -16.33 14.80 -4.96
N ASN A 178 -16.80 15.23 -3.78
CA ASN A 178 -16.48 16.54 -3.21
C ASN A 178 -16.11 16.44 -1.73
N LYS A 179 -14.81 16.35 -1.42
CA LYS A 179 -14.29 16.30 -0.04
C LYS A 179 -13.56 17.59 0.31
N GLU A 180 -13.90 18.22 1.43
CA GLU A 180 -13.18 19.39 1.98
C GLU A 180 -12.85 20.52 0.97
N SER A 181 -13.73 20.78 -0.01
CA SER A 181 -13.57 21.78 -1.08
C SER A 181 -12.59 21.42 -2.21
N ILE A 182 -12.20 20.14 -2.33
CA ILE A 182 -11.52 19.61 -3.50
C ILE A 182 -12.37 18.52 -4.13
N THR A 183 -12.45 18.55 -5.47
CA THR A 183 -13.13 17.48 -6.21
C THR A 183 -12.23 16.25 -6.37
N LEU A 184 -12.83 15.08 -6.55
CA LEU A 184 -12.10 13.83 -6.82
C LEU A 184 -11.17 13.97 -8.04
N GLU A 185 -11.66 14.61 -9.11
CA GLU A 185 -10.88 14.87 -10.32
C GLU A 185 -9.71 15.83 -10.05
N GLU A 186 -9.90 16.88 -9.25
CA GLU A 186 -8.81 17.78 -8.85
C GLU A 186 -7.77 17.06 -7.99
N ALA A 187 -8.19 16.24 -7.03
CA ALA A 187 -7.29 15.44 -6.18
C ALA A 187 -6.42 14.51 -7.04
N TYR A 188 -7.05 13.76 -7.94
CA TYR A 188 -6.37 12.92 -8.93
C TYR A 188 -5.36 13.73 -9.77
N ASN A 189 -5.80 14.84 -10.38
CA ASN A 189 -4.96 15.66 -11.23
C ASN A 189 -3.75 16.27 -10.49
N GLN A 190 -3.91 16.59 -9.21
CA GLN A 190 -2.81 17.09 -8.37
C GLN A 190 -1.76 15.99 -8.10
N VAL A 191 -2.18 14.76 -7.78
CA VAL A 191 -1.25 13.62 -7.66
C VAL A 191 -0.54 13.36 -8.99
N MET A 192 -1.26 13.54 -10.10
CA MET A 192 -0.74 13.34 -11.44
C MET A 192 0.17 14.47 -11.96
N GLY A 193 0.33 15.54 -11.19
CA GLY A 193 1.05 16.76 -11.55
C GLY A 193 2.55 16.58 -11.93
N PRO A 194 3.19 17.67 -12.39
CA PRO A 194 4.44 17.62 -13.16
C PRO A 194 5.73 17.31 -12.37
N GLU A 195 5.69 17.20 -11.04
CA GLU A 195 6.89 16.96 -10.21
C GLU A 195 7.34 15.47 -10.13
N LYS A 196 7.24 14.72 -11.24
CA LYS A 196 7.61 13.29 -11.24
C LYS A 196 9.11 13.02 -11.36
N ASN A 197 9.91 14.04 -11.71
CA ASN A 197 11.34 13.89 -11.99
C ASN A 197 12.23 14.31 -10.81
N THR A 198 12.29 13.44 -9.80
CA THR A 198 13.27 13.56 -8.70
C THR A 198 14.48 12.64 -8.91
N ARG A 199 15.66 13.13 -8.52
CA ARG A 199 16.89 12.30 -8.46
C ARG A 199 16.97 11.47 -7.18
N ASN A 200 16.15 11.77 -6.17
CA ASN A 200 16.08 10.99 -4.94
C ASN A 200 15.31 9.70 -5.23
N ILE A 201 15.99 8.56 -5.11
CA ILE A 201 15.44 7.24 -5.41
C ILE A 201 14.24 6.87 -4.53
N TYR A 202 14.22 7.31 -3.26
CA TYR A 202 13.14 7.05 -2.31
C TYR A 202 11.89 7.86 -2.69
N ARG A 203 12.07 9.17 -2.90
CA ARG A 203 10.97 10.04 -3.36
C ARG A 203 10.44 9.58 -4.73
N ARG A 204 11.31 9.12 -5.62
CA ARG A 204 10.89 8.58 -6.93
C ARG A 204 10.06 7.31 -6.79
N ALA A 205 10.44 6.38 -5.92
CA ALA A 205 9.66 5.17 -5.68
C ALA A 205 8.27 5.52 -5.13
N LEU A 206 8.20 6.41 -4.14
CA LEU A 206 6.93 6.90 -3.58
C LEU A 206 6.05 7.57 -4.64
N LEU A 207 6.58 8.53 -5.39
CA LEU A 207 5.81 9.23 -6.44
C LEU A 207 5.28 8.28 -7.53
N GLN A 208 6.05 7.26 -7.89
CA GLN A 208 5.60 6.22 -8.82
C GLN A 208 4.47 5.38 -8.22
N SER A 209 4.55 5.06 -6.93
CA SER A 209 3.50 4.33 -6.22
C SER A 209 2.22 5.16 -6.05
N TYR A 210 2.33 6.44 -5.71
CA TYR A 210 1.18 7.34 -5.66
C TYR A 210 0.53 7.50 -7.03
N THR A 211 1.33 7.65 -8.09
CA THR A 211 0.80 7.69 -9.47
C THR A 211 0.04 6.40 -9.79
N TYR A 212 0.62 5.24 -9.50
CA TYR A 212 -0.03 3.96 -9.74
C TYR A 212 -1.35 3.82 -8.98
N LEU A 213 -1.35 4.09 -7.67
CA LEU A 213 -2.55 3.97 -6.83
C LEU A 213 -3.64 4.95 -7.30
N ALA A 214 -3.30 6.22 -7.52
CA ALA A 214 -4.29 7.19 -8.00
C ALA A 214 -4.83 6.89 -9.40
N GLU A 215 -3.98 6.43 -10.34
CA GLU A 215 -4.42 6.03 -11.68
C GLU A 215 -5.37 4.82 -11.63
N THR A 216 -4.98 3.77 -10.91
CA THR A 216 -5.79 2.56 -10.78
C THR A 216 -7.11 2.87 -10.08
N SER A 217 -7.08 3.58 -8.96
CA SER A 217 -8.29 3.92 -8.21
C SER A 217 -9.21 4.85 -8.96
N PHE A 218 -8.70 5.88 -9.61
CA PHE A 218 -9.55 6.77 -10.41
C PHE A 218 -10.15 6.02 -11.61
N SER A 219 -9.42 5.09 -12.23
CA SER A 219 -9.97 4.24 -13.30
C SER A 219 -11.06 3.30 -12.78
N ASN A 220 -10.84 2.64 -11.64
CA ASN A 220 -11.82 1.74 -11.03
C ASN A 220 -13.06 2.50 -10.62
N TYR A 221 -12.91 3.70 -10.04
CA TYR A 221 -14.02 4.59 -9.72
C TYR A 221 -14.92 4.83 -10.92
N GLN A 222 -14.36 5.17 -12.08
CA GLN A 222 -15.14 5.42 -13.30
C GLN A 222 -15.91 4.18 -13.77
N LEU A 223 -15.38 2.97 -13.52
CA LEU A 223 -16.05 1.71 -13.86
C LEU A 223 -17.16 1.38 -12.85
N HIS A 224 -16.85 1.45 -11.56
CA HIS A 224 -17.77 1.06 -10.49
C HIS A 224 -18.88 2.07 -10.27
N LYS A 225 -18.69 3.35 -10.61
CA LYS A 225 -19.76 4.37 -10.58
C LYS A 225 -21.02 3.93 -11.34
N GLU A 226 -20.89 3.08 -12.36
CA GLU A 226 -22.01 2.58 -13.15
C GLU A 226 -22.64 1.29 -12.60
N SER A 227 -21.99 0.57 -11.67
CA SER A 227 -22.39 -0.79 -11.29
C SER A 227 -22.35 -1.13 -9.80
N ASP A 228 -21.48 -0.49 -9.03
CA ASP A 228 -21.28 -0.75 -7.60
C ASP A 228 -20.84 0.53 -6.86
N PHE A 229 -21.79 1.16 -6.18
CA PHE A 229 -21.54 2.43 -5.49
C PHE A 229 -20.67 2.26 -4.24
N ILE A 230 -20.62 1.06 -3.63
CA ILE A 230 -19.77 0.81 -2.46
C ILE A 230 -18.32 0.68 -2.88
N GLU A 231 -18.04 -0.04 -3.96
CA GLU A 231 -16.69 -0.08 -4.53
C GLU A 231 -16.25 1.31 -5.02
N ALA A 232 -17.16 2.07 -5.65
CA ALA A 232 -16.87 3.44 -6.07
C ALA A 232 -16.51 4.37 -4.89
N LEU A 233 -17.15 4.22 -3.71
CA LEU A 233 -16.75 4.95 -2.50
C LEU A 233 -15.29 4.67 -2.12
N ILE A 234 -14.88 3.40 -2.14
CA ILE A 234 -13.51 3.03 -1.76
C ILE A 234 -12.50 3.50 -2.78
N ASP A 235 -12.82 3.37 -4.06
CA ASP A 235 -11.98 3.88 -5.13
C ASP A 235 -11.74 5.40 -4.99
N ALA A 236 -12.79 6.16 -4.65
CA ALA A 236 -12.67 7.59 -4.37
C ALA A 236 -11.82 7.87 -3.12
N GLU A 237 -12.02 7.14 -2.02
CA GLU A 237 -11.27 7.31 -0.78
C GLU A 237 -9.77 7.01 -0.93
N VAL A 238 -9.41 6.06 -1.80
CA VAL A 238 -8.00 5.79 -2.14
C VAL A 238 -7.39 6.98 -2.87
N VAL A 239 -8.09 7.59 -3.84
CA VAL A 239 -7.59 8.79 -4.53
C VAL A 239 -7.36 9.94 -3.55
N TYR A 240 -8.30 10.21 -2.63
CA TYR A 240 -8.11 11.27 -1.63
C TYR A 240 -6.97 10.96 -0.65
N SER A 241 -6.87 9.72 -0.19
CA SER A 241 -5.80 9.33 0.74
C SER A 241 -4.41 9.42 0.08
N VAL A 242 -4.30 9.05 -1.20
CA VAL A 242 -3.07 9.28 -1.99
C VAL A 242 -2.79 10.77 -2.13
N TYR A 243 -3.81 11.59 -2.40
CA TYR A 243 -3.68 13.04 -2.48
C TYR A 243 -3.13 13.62 -1.18
N ASP A 244 -3.72 13.31 -0.03
CA ASP A 244 -3.29 13.80 1.28
C ASP A 244 -1.85 13.38 1.60
N CYS A 245 -1.52 12.10 1.38
CA CYS A 245 -0.16 11.60 1.51
C CYS A 245 0.81 12.34 0.58
N SER A 246 0.42 12.64 -0.66
CA SER A 246 1.25 13.36 -1.62
C SER A 246 1.55 14.80 -1.17
N GLN A 247 0.60 15.48 -0.52
CA GLN A 247 0.79 16.82 0.06
C GLN A 247 1.74 16.79 1.26
N GLN A 248 1.78 15.68 2.00
CA GLN A 248 2.59 15.49 3.20
C GLN A 248 3.93 14.79 2.94
N CYS A 249 4.19 14.34 1.71
CA CYS A 249 5.30 13.47 1.30
C CYS A 249 6.70 14.00 1.67
N ASP A 250 6.85 15.32 1.85
CA ASP A 250 8.11 15.93 2.29
C ASP A 250 8.33 15.90 3.82
N THR A 251 7.48 15.21 4.60
CA THR A 251 7.56 15.20 6.08
C THR A 251 7.94 13.84 6.71
N LYS A 252 9.10 13.85 7.39
CA LYS A 252 9.60 12.96 8.47
C LYS A 252 9.72 11.44 8.27
N GLU A 253 8.78 10.72 7.67
CA GLU A 253 8.81 9.24 7.69
C GLU A 253 9.80 8.62 6.70
N THR A 254 10.04 9.26 5.56
CA THR A 254 11.05 8.82 4.57
C THR A 254 12.47 8.80 5.16
N VAL A 255 12.74 9.59 6.20
CA VAL A 255 14.04 9.67 6.88
C VAL A 255 14.20 8.55 7.91
N VAL A 256 13.12 8.16 8.59
CA VAL A 256 13.13 7.11 9.63
C VAL A 256 13.36 5.74 9.00
N THR A 257 12.67 5.44 7.90
CA THR A 257 12.79 4.18 7.15
C THR A 257 14.13 4.02 6.44
N THR A 258 14.86 5.12 6.17
CA THR A 258 16.22 5.03 5.63
C THR A 258 17.27 4.52 6.62
N LEU A 259 17.10 4.76 7.93
CA LEU A 259 18.16 4.59 8.92
C LEU A 259 18.06 3.27 9.70
N MET A 260 16.86 2.91 10.16
CA MET A 260 16.62 1.71 10.95
C MET A 260 15.67 0.77 10.21
N PRO A 261 15.84 -0.56 10.36
CA PRO A 261 14.86 -1.49 9.84
C PRO A 261 13.53 -1.24 10.54
N TYR A 262 12.45 -1.28 9.77
CA TYR A 262 11.10 -1.05 10.26
C TYR A 262 10.21 -2.21 9.82
N THR A 263 9.33 -2.65 10.71
CA THR A 263 8.39 -3.73 10.42
C THR A 263 7.04 -3.36 11.01
N LYS A 264 6.01 -3.31 10.16
CA LYS A 264 4.62 -3.07 10.56
C LYS A 264 3.73 -3.98 9.73
N ASN A 265 2.97 -4.83 10.41
CA ASN A 265 2.07 -5.80 9.79
C ASN A 265 2.77 -6.61 8.68
N PHE A 266 2.29 -6.48 7.44
CA PHE A 266 2.77 -7.21 6.26
C PHE A 266 3.93 -6.52 5.55
N THR A 267 4.49 -5.47 6.12
CA THR A 267 5.52 -4.65 5.48
C THR A 267 6.79 -4.65 6.31
N GLN A 268 7.92 -4.80 5.61
CA GLN A 268 9.25 -4.75 6.20
C GLN A 268 10.13 -3.87 5.31
N VAL A 269 10.74 -2.86 5.93
CA VAL A 269 11.76 -2.02 5.30
C VAL A 269 13.10 -2.35 5.94
N HIS A 270 14.07 -2.84 5.16
CA HIS A 270 15.42 -3.08 5.63
C HIS A 270 16.25 -1.78 5.66
N SER A 271 17.39 -1.78 6.34
CA SER A 271 18.33 -0.66 6.32
C SER A 271 19.54 -0.99 5.47
N CYS A 272 19.67 -0.35 4.31
CA CYS A 272 20.86 -0.50 3.45
C CYS A 272 22.14 -0.05 4.18
N ILE A 273 22.04 0.88 5.13
CA ILE A 273 23.17 1.38 5.92
C ILE A 273 23.66 0.28 6.86
N LEU A 274 22.76 -0.44 7.53
CA LEU A 274 23.13 -1.59 8.36
C LEU A 274 23.75 -2.71 7.53
N ASP A 275 23.26 -2.94 6.31
CA ASP A 275 23.88 -3.90 5.39
C ASP A 275 25.32 -3.53 5.06
N ILE A 276 25.59 -2.25 4.75
CA ILE A 276 26.94 -1.74 4.50
C ILE A 276 27.80 -1.90 5.75
N ILE A 277 27.32 -1.48 6.92
CA ILE A 277 28.05 -1.60 8.20
C ILE A 277 28.39 -3.07 8.48
N PHE A 278 27.44 -3.98 8.24
CA PHE A 278 27.65 -5.42 8.43
C PHE A 278 28.77 -5.96 7.54
N VAL A 279 28.77 -5.60 6.24
CA VAL A 279 29.85 -5.98 5.32
C VAL A 279 31.20 -5.44 5.78
N PHE A 280 31.27 -4.18 6.20
CA PHE A 280 32.50 -3.57 6.70
C PHE A 280 33.01 -4.27 7.96
N MET A 281 32.13 -4.52 8.95
CA MET A 281 32.51 -5.20 10.19
C MET A 281 33.00 -6.63 9.92
N PHE A 282 32.25 -7.41 9.16
CA PHE A 282 32.59 -8.81 8.90
C PHE A 282 33.87 -8.94 8.06
N SER A 283 34.04 -8.10 7.03
CA SER A 283 35.26 -8.05 6.23
C SER A 283 36.47 -7.67 7.09
N THR A 284 36.29 -6.73 8.03
CA THR A 284 37.36 -6.32 8.95
C THR A 284 37.73 -7.45 9.91
N LEU A 285 36.74 -8.15 10.49
CA LEU A 285 36.97 -9.29 11.38
C LEU A 285 37.76 -10.41 10.68
N ILE A 286 37.42 -10.74 9.44
CA ILE A 286 38.16 -11.74 8.64
C ILE A 286 39.62 -11.31 8.45
N VAL A 287 39.86 -10.06 8.08
CA VAL A 287 41.22 -9.56 7.84
C VAL A 287 42.04 -9.53 9.11
N VAL A 288 41.44 -9.18 10.26
CA VAL A 288 42.08 -9.25 11.58
C VAL A 288 42.45 -10.70 11.92
N ALA A 289 41.55 -11.66 11.71
CA ALA A 289 41.82 -13.08 11.95
C ALA A 289 43.00 -13.59 11.08
N ILE A 290 42.99 -13.25 9.77
CA ILE A 290 44.09 -13.59 8.86
C ILE A 290 45.41 -12.96 9.34
N TRP A 291 45.38 -11.71 9.80
CA TRP A 291 46.56 -11.03 10.32
C TRP A 291 47.11 -11.70 11.59
N ILE A 292 46.25 -12.09 12.53
CA ILE A 292 46.63 -12.81 13.75
C ILE A 292 47.29 -14.15 13.39
N VAL A 293 46.65 -14.96 12.53
CA VAL A 293 47.19 -16.26 12.09
C VAL A 293 48.55 -16.08 11.41
N LEU A 294 48.69 -15.13 10.48
CA LEU A 294 49.95 -14.84 9.81
C LEU A 294 51.03 -14.24 10.74
N GLY A 295 50.63 -13.62 11.85
CA GLY A 295 51.49 -13.06 12.88
C GLY A 295 52.03 -14.13 13.85
N GLU A 296 51.21 -15.09 14.24
CA GLU A 296 51.63 -16.21 15.09
C GLU A 296 52.53 -17.20 14.35
N PHE A 297 52.21 -17.53 13.09
CA PHE A 297 53.07 -18.39 12.27
C PHE A 297 54.44 -17.75 11.97
N GLY A 298 54.50 -16.42 11.89
CA GLY A 298 55.77 -15.70 11.70
C GLY A 298 56.65 -15.61 12.95
N LYS A 299 56.17 -16.01 14.13
CA LYS A 299 56.95 -16.10 15.37
C LYS A 299 57.43 -17.52 15.69
N ARG A 300 56.87 -18.54 15.03
CA ARG A 300 57.22 -19.97 15.24
C ARG A 300 58.20 -20.52 14.20
N VAL A 301 58.67 -19.69 13.26
CA VAL A 301 59.76 -19.96 12.29
C VAL A 301 60.86 -18.96 12.57
#